data_AF-A0A5K0XGQ8-F1
#
_entry.id   AF-A0A5K0XGQ8-F1
#
_cell.length_a   1.000
_cell.length_b   1.000
_cell.length_c   1.000
_cell.angle_alpha   90.00
_cell.angle_beta   90.00
_cell.angle_gamma   90.00
#
_symmetry.space_group_name_H-M   'P 1'
#
loop_
_entity.id
_entity.type
_entity.pdbx_description
1 polymer ?
#
loop_
_entity_poly.entity_id
_entity_poly.type
_entity_poly.pdbx_seq_one_letter_code
_entity_poly.pdbx_strand_id
1 'polypeptide(L)'
;AEIRQQGEYECLHRDVMIGFGKWDFDPLDLSNPFPNYDGSVHLWQGDEDGFVTVLLQRYIAKKLPWIHYHEIQGAGHMFIYDEVFPKQVIRSLLLGEKPTVLSA
;
A
#
# COMPACT_ATOMS: atom_id res chain seq x y z
N ALA A 1 14.69 8.40 -19.59
CA ALA A 1 14.08 9.74 -19.48
C ALA A 1 12.78 9.80 -20.31
N GLU A 2 11.88 8.84 -20.11
CA GLU A 2 10.74 8.58 -21.01
C GLU A 2 9.39 8.95 -20.37
N ILE A 3 9.40 9.75 -19.30
CA ILE A 3 8.21 10.04 -18.46
C ILE A 3 7.84 11.54 -18.48
N ARG A 4 8.52 12.36 -19.28
CA ARG A 4 8.36 13.83 -19.31
C ARG A 4 8.34 14.43 -20.71
N GLN A 5 8.07 13.65 -21.77
CA GLN A 5 8.12 14.14 -23.16
C GLN A 5 7.08 15.23 -23.43
N GLN A 6 5.99 15.26 -22.66
CA GLN A 6 4.91 16.25 -22.79
C GLN A 6 5.11 17.47 -21.86
N GLY A 7 6.26 17.56 -21.17
CA GLY A 7 6.56 18.61 -20.21
C GLY A 7 6.06 18.30 -18.79
N GLU A 8 6.45 19.14 -17.83
CA GLU A 8 6.18 18.88 -16.41
C GLU A 8 4.70 18.96 -16.03
N TYR A 9 3.96 19.85 -16.68
CA TYR A 9 2.53 20.04 -16.39
C TYR A 9 1.71 18.79 -16.75
N GLU A 10 1.86 18.31 -17.99
CA GLU A 10 1.07 17.17 -18.49
C GLU A 10 1.51 15.82 -17.90
N CYS A 11 2.72 15.75 -17.35
CA CYS A 11 3.21 14.56 -16.67
C CYS A 11 3.02 14.70 -15.14
N LEU A 12 3.88 15.45 -14.46
CA LEU A 12 3.91 15.48 -12.99
C LEU A 12 2.68 16.15 -12.37
N HIS A 13 2.31 17.33 -12.85
CA HIS A 13 1.21 18.06 -12.21
C HIS A 13 -0.12 17.35 -12.43
N ARG A 14 -0.35 16.84 -13.64
CA ARG A 14 -1.52 16.04 -13.97
C ARG A 14 -1.58 14.75 -13.13
N ASP A 15 -0.47 14.04 -12.97
CA ASP A 15 -0.41 12.83 -12.14
C ASP A 15 -0.79 13.12 -10.68
N VAL A 16 -0.26 14.22 -10.11
CA VAL A 16 -0.60 14.65 -8.74
C VAL A 16 -2.07 15.07 -8.65
N MET A 17 -2.60 15.82 -9.62
CA MET A 17 -4.01 16.23 -9.63
C MET A 17 -4.96 15.03 -9.70
N ILE A 18 -4.62 13.99 -10.45
CA ILE A 18 -5.41 12.76 -10.53
C ILE A 18 -5.27 11.96 -9.23
N GLY A 19 -4.04 11.74 -8.75
CA GLY A 19 -3.76 10.94 -7.56
C GLY A 19 -4.46 11.46 -6.31
N PHE A 20 -4.45 12.78 -6.10
CA PHE A 20 -5.09 13.44 -4.95
C PHE A 20 -6.45 14.09 -5.29
N GLY A 21 -6.98 13.81 -6.49
CA GLY A 21 -8.27 14.31 -6.94
C GLY A 21 -9.45 13.58 -6.29
N LYS A 22 -10.65 13.85 -6.79
CA LYS A 22 -11.83 13.07 -6.41
C LYS A 22 -11.83 11.77 -7.22
N TRP A 23 -11.99 10.66 -6.51
CA TRP A 23 -12.18 9.34 -7.11
C TRP A 23 -13.66 8.96 -7.08
N ASP A 24 -14.13 8.28 -8.12
CA ASP A 24 -15.51 7.81 -8.24
C ASP A 24 -15.75 6.45 -7.56
N PHE A 25 -14.76 5.93 -6.83
CA PHE A 25 -14.88 4.71 -6.03
C PHE A 25 -14.33 4.92 -4.62
N ASP A 26 -14.88 4.19 -3.66
CA ASP A 26 -14.40 4.10 -2.29
C ASP A 26 -13.91 2.66 -2.02
N PRO A 27 -12.69 2.46 -1.51
CA PRO A 27 -12.22 1.14 -1.09
C PRO A 27 -13.19 0.40 -0.16
N LEU A 28 -13.98 1.13 0.64
CA LEU A 28 -14.96 0.56 1.57
C LEU A 28 -16.14 -0.12 0.89
N ASP A 29 -16.38 0.15 -0.40
CA ASP A 29 -17.43 -0.50 -1.19
C ASP A 29 -17.00 -1.87 -1.74
N LEU A 30 -15.74 -2.28 -1.52
CA LEU A 30 -15.22 -3.54 -2.02
C LEU A 30 -15.75 -4.75 -1.22
N SER A 31 -16.30 -5.72 -1.93
CA SER A 31 -16.58 -7.06 -1.40
C SER A 31 -15.32 -7.93 -1.41
N ASN A 32 -15.26 -8.91 -0.49
CA ASN A 32 -14.19 -9.91 -0.48
C ASN A 32 -14.08 -10.60 -1.87
N PRO A 33 -12.95 -10.47 -2.58
CA PRO A 33 -12.77 -11.09 -3.89
C PRO A 33 -12.56 -12.61 -3.83
N PHE A 34 -12.23 -13.16 -2.66
CA PHE A 34 -11.99 -14.58 -2.43
C PHE A 34 -12.99 -15.17 -1.42
N PRO A 35 -14.30 -15.24 -1.76
CA PRO A 35 -15.31 -15.75 -0.83
C PRO A 35 -15.19 -17.25 -0.59
N ASN A 36 -14.50 -17.98 -1.47
CA ASN A 36 -14.35 -19.44 -1.41
C ASN A 36 -13.02 -19.88 -0.80
N TYR A 37 -12.28 -18.98 -0.14
CA TYR A 37 -10.98 -19.25 0.48
C TYR A 37 -9.91 -19.76 -0.50
N ASP A 38 -10.03 -19.39 -1.76
CA ASP A 38 -9.09 -19.68 -2.86
C ASP A 38 -7.96 -18.64 -2.96
N GLY A 39 -7.98 -17.62 -2.11
CA GLY A 39 -6.96 -16.59 -2.03
C GLY A 39 -7.11 -15.69 -0.81
N SER A 40 -6.21 -14.72 -0.69
CA SER A 40 -6.22 -13.72 0.37
C SER A 40 -5.69 -12.38 -0.16
N VAL A 41 -6.17 -11.28 0.44
CA VAL A 41 -5.65 -9.94 0.17
C VAL A 41 -4.85 -9.49 1.37
N HIS A 42 -3.60 -9.09 1.14
CA HIS A 42 -2.71 -8.59 2.18
C HIS A 42 -2.31 -7.15 1.87
N LEU A 43 -2.33 -6.30 2.90
CA LEU A 43 -1.96 -4.89 2.80
C LEU A 43 -0.85 -4.57 3.81
N TRP A 44 0.31 -4.16 3.32
CA TRP A 44 1.42 -3.68 4.14
C TRP A 44 1.47 -2.16 4.12
N GLN A 45 1.57 -1.55 5.30
CA GLN A 45 1.58 -0.09 5.47
C GLN A 45 2.66 0.31 6.47
N GLY A 46 3.48 1.30 6.10
CA GLY A 46 4.38 1.94 7.05
C GLY A 46 3.62 2.85 8.01
N ASP A 47 3.92 2.77 9.30
CA ASP A 47 3.22 3.57 10.32
C ASP A 47 3.68 5.03 10.39
N GLU A 48 4.82 5.35 9.76
CA GLU A 48 5.37 6.71 9.58
C GLU A 48 5.12 7.26 8.16
N ASP A 49 4.17 6.69 7.40
CA ASP A 49 3.81 7.18 6.07
C ASP A 49 3.18 8.59 6.13
N GLY A 50 3.91 9.55 5.54
CA GLY A 50 3.50 10.96 5.45
C GLY A 50 2.57 11.30 4.28
N PHE A 51 2.38 10.40 3.31
CA PHE A 51 1.47 10.61 2.18
C PHE A 51 0.09 9.99 2.45
N VAL A 52 0.07 8.74 2.95
CA VAL A 52 -1.15 8.01 3.27
C VAL A 52 -1.14 7.64 4.75
N THR A 53 -1.98 8.32 5.53
CA THR A 53 -1.97 8.15 6.99
C THR A 53 -2.29 6.70 7.39
N VAL A 54 -1.55 6.16 8.35
CA VAL A 54 -1.80 4.82 8.92
C VAL A 54 -3.21 4.69 9.51
N LEU A 55 -3.79 5.78 10.01
CA LEU A 55 -5.15 5.81 10.58
C LEU A 55 -6.22 5.47 9.54
N LEU A 56 -6.06 5.94 8.30
CA LEU A 56 -6.97 5.61 7.20
C LEU A 56 -6.93 4.11 6.92
N GLN A 57 -5.73 3.53 6.82
CA GLN A 57 -5.59 2.10 6.53
C GLN A 57 -6.10 1.20 7.66
N ARG A 58 -5.86 1.56 8.92
CA ARG A 58 -6.49 0.91 10.08
C ARG A 58 -8.01 0.92 10.00
N TYR A 59 -8.60 2.04 9.58
CA TYR A 59 -10.04 2.17 9.42
C TYR A 59 -10.57 1.27 8.29
N ILE A 60 -9.92 1.26 7.13
CA ILE A 60 -10.26 0.40 6.00
C ILE A 60 -10.19 -1.08 6.39
N ALA A 61 -9.08 -1.52 6.99
CA ALA A 61 -8.90 -2.91 7.42
C ALA A 61 -9.95 -3.34 8.47
N LYS A 62 -10.37 -2.42 9.36
CA LYS A 62 -11.45 -2.68 10.32
C LYS A 62 -12.81 -2.85 9.64
N LYS A 63 -13.07 -2.10 8.55
CA LYS A 63 -14.33 -2.17 7.80
C LYS A 63 -14.37 -3.33 6.81
N LEU A 64 -13.21 -3.74 6.30
CA LEU A 64 -13.01 -4.81 5.34
C LEU A 64 -12.18 -5.93 5.98
N PRO A 65 -12.77 -6.73 6.89
CA PRO A 65 -12.02 -7.72 7.67
C PRO A 65 -11.42 -8.87 6.85
N TRP A 66 -11.73 -8.96 5.56
CA TRP A 66 -11.11 -9.88 4.61
C TRP A 66 -9.71 -9.43 4.16
N ILE A 67 -9.30 -8.18 4.48
CA ILE A 67 -7.94 -7.70 4.27
C ILE A 67 -7.06 -8.11 5.45
N HIS A 68 -5.99 -8.85 5.18
CA HIS A 68 -4.93 -9.11 6.13
C HIS A 68 -4.00 -7.90 6.19
N TYR A 69 -4.18 -7.06 7.21
CA TYR A 69 -3.43 -5.83 7.37
C TYR A 69 -2.16 -6.01 8.20
N HIS A 70 -1.05 -5.45 7.71
CA HIS A 70 0.28 -5.55 8.30
C HIS A 70 0.89 -4.15 8.43
N GLU A 71 1.13 -3.72 9.65
CA GLU A 71 1.85 -2.47 9.92
C GLU A 71 3.35 -2.72 10.04
N ILE A 72 4.13 -1.85 9.39
CA ILE A 72 5.57 -1.88 9.45
C ILE A 72 6.04 -0.69 10.29
N GLN A 73 6.54 -1.00 11.48
CA GLN A 73 7.00 0.00 12.44
C GLN A 73 8.22 0.77 11.92
N GLY A 74 8.17 2.10 12.04
CA GLY A 74 9.24 3.02 11.63
C GLY A 74 9.34 3.23 10.12
N ALA A 75 8.39 2.72 9.34
CA ALA A 75 8.46 2.75 7.89
C ALA A 75 7.62 3.90 7.33
N GLY A 76 8.21 4.68 6.42
CA GLY A 76 7.50 5.68 5.63
C GLY A 76 6.92 5.12 4.33
N HIS A 77 6.30 5.97 3.51
CA HIS A 77 5.65 5.59 2.24
C HIS A 77 6.53 4.75 1.29
N MET A 78 7.83 5.04 1.30
CA MET A 78 8.81 4.52 0.34
C MET A 78 9.52 3.25 0.84
N PHE A 79 9.00 2.54 1.85
CA PHE A 79 9.63 1.30 2.33
C PHE A 79 9.75 0.21 1.26
N ILE A 80 8.95 0.30 0.18
CA ILE A 80 9.00 -0.63 -0.96
C ILE A 80 10.33 -0.60 -1.72
N TYR A 81 11.15 0.44 -1.54
CA TYR A 81 12.48 0.55 -2.16
C TYR A 81 13.60 -0.11 -1.34
N ASP A 82 13.30 -0.59 -0.13
CA ASP A 82 14.22 -1.46 0.60
C ASP A 82 14.38 -2.77 -0.18
N GLU A 83 15.62 -3.08 -0.60
CA GLU A 83 15.94 -4.24 -1.42
C GLU A 83 15.54 -5.59 -0.77
N VAL A 84 15.45 -5.61 0.55
CA VAL A 84 15.14 -6.80 1.34
C VAL A 84 13.63 -6.94 1.54
N PHE A 85 12.88 -5.84 1.55
CA PHE A 85 11.45 -5.87 1.87
C PHE A 85 10.61 -6.80 0.97
N PRO A 86 10.78 -6.83 -0.38
CA PRO A 86 10.07 -7.81 -1.23
C PRO A 86 10.32 -9.26 -0.82
N LYS A 87 11.54 -9.59 -0.41
CA LYS A 87 11.89 -10.94 0.07
C LYS A 87 11.19 -11.24 1.40
N GLN A 88 11.06 -10.25 2.28
CA GLN A 88 10.35 -10.41 3.54
C GLN A 88 8.85 -10.61 3.34
N VAL A 89 8.23 -9.94 2.36
CA VAL A 89 6.81 -10.18 1.99
C VAL A 89 6.61 -11.63 1.56
N ILE A 90 7.49 -12.16 0.69
CA ILE A 90 7.41 -13.57 0.26
C ILE A 90 7.58 -14.52 1.45
N ARG A 91 8.54 -14.26 2.33
CA ARG A 91 8.72 -15.08 3.55
C ARG A 91 7.55 -14.96 4.51
N SER A 92 6.91 -13.80 4.62
CA SER A 92 5.71 -13.61 5.41
C SER A 92 4.56 -14.47 4.89
N LEU A 93 4.35 -14.45 3.57
CA LEU A 93 3.30 -15.24 2.92
C LEU A 93 3.54 -16.76 2.98
N LEU A 94 4.79 -17.21 2.85
CA LEU A 94 5.12 -18.64 2.80
C LEU A 94 5.41 -19.25 4.18
N LEU A 95 6.00 -18.48 5.09
CA LEU A 95 6.56 -18.95 6.36
C LEU A 95 5.90 -18.30 7.59
N GLY A 96 5.03 -17.29 7.41
CA GLY A 96 4.39 -16.58 8.52
C GLY A 96 5.32 -15.62 9.29
N GLU A 97 6.49 -15.29 8.72
CA GLU A 97 7.43 -14.35 9.32
C GLU A 97 6.91 -12.90 9.28
N LYS A 98 7.29 -12.08 10.27
CA LYS A 98 6.92 -10.66 10.30
C LYS A 98 7.97 -9.81 9.57
N PRO A 99 7.59 -9.00 8.58
CA PRO A 99 8.52 -8.06 7.95
C PRO A 99 8.97 -6.96 8.93
N THR A 100 10.20 -6.50 8.74
CA THR A 100 10.85 -5.42 9.49
C THR A 100 11.69 -4.59 8.52
N VAL A 101 11.62 -3.26 8.58
CA VAL A 101 12.57 -2.42 7.85
C VAL A 101 13.93 -2.53 8.54
N LEU A 102 14.99 -2.74 7.76
CA LEU A 102 16.34 -2.56 8.26
C LEU A 102 16.59 -1.06 8.29
N SER A 103 16.85 -0.51 9.47
CA SER A 103 17.01 0.92 9.76
C SER A 103 17.43 1.79 8.56
N ALA A 104 16.63 2.83 8.28
CA ALA A 104 16.98 3.94 7.41
C ALA A 104 18.31 4.62 7.81
#